data_AF-A0A850C0J7-F1
#
_entry.id   AF-A0A850C0J7-F1
#
_cell.length_a   1.000
_cell.length_b   1.000
_cell.length_c   1.000
_cell.angle_alpha   90.00
_cell.angle_beta   90.00
_cell.angle_gamma   90.00
#
_symmetry.space_group_name_H-M   'P 1'
#
loop_
_entity.id
_entity.type
_entity.pdbx_description
1 polymer ?
#
loop_
_entity_poly.entity_id
_entity_poly.type
_entity_poly.pdbx_seq_one_letter_code
_entity_poly.pdbx_strand_id
1 'polypeptide(L)'
;MSRKFFIFAICLLLAACNLPGGQQITTSAPQAWFDMPLPDTVFYPPNPCQVIAHGASPNGIAAFEMYVNNAYVYNGQTGDSKQTLATLTTTCPRLNAGWNILKVRAQDSTGAWSEFTQTRVFFAEERSLTDAPPPRATDTPVPVFTAIPTLTPTPIPTLTPTETPTSTPRPTGGVTIERVSTNLVYLGRSNCGPLEVTITARAAAPDGIKVVVLFYRFETGNSSSGFESVGMNPIGGDLYQRTVNPTSLFGGSVPFDAATLQYQVVVQQTNGDVSIRTPVMADISVQACGGVTVSCSSYTDERTCRANGCNWVNIPGTVPIYECRNP
;
A
#
# COMPACT_ATOMS: atom_id res chain seq x y z
N MET A 1 -29.53 -63.06 32.83
CA MET A 1 -30.44 -61.93 32.49
C MET A 1 -29.88 -60.53 32.80
N SER A 2 -28.65 -60.32 33.30
CA SER A 2 -28.23 -58.99 33.80
C SER A 2 -27.24 -58.17 32.95
N ARG A 3 -26.84 -58.62 31.76
CA ARG A 3 -25.79 -57.93 30.96
C ARG A 3 -26.33 -56.93 29.92
N LYS A 4 -27.61 -57.04 29.54
CA LYS A 4 -28.25 -56.10 28.59
C LYS A 4 -28.83 -54.85 29.26
N PHE A 5 -29.12 -54.90 30.56
CA PHE A 5 -29.60 -53.74 31.31
C PHE A 5 -28.50 -52.71 31.62
N PHE A 6 -27.24 -53.17 31.73
CA PHE A 6 -26.12 -52.29 32.06
C PHE A 6 -25.67 -51.40 30.89
N ILE A 7 -25.88 -51.84 29.64
CA ILE A 7 -25.51 -51.08 28.44
C ILE A 7 -26.53 -49.96 28.17
N PHE A 8 -27.82 -50.18 28.48
CA PHE A 8 -28.84 -49.15 28.29
C PHE A 8 -28.73 -48.02 29.32
N ALA A 9 -28.24 -48.31 30.53
CA ALA A 9 -28.00 -47.30 31.57
C ALA A 9 -26.78 -46.41 31.26
N ILE A 10 -25.76 -46.92 30.58
CA ILE A 10 -24.57 -46.14 30.18
C ILE A 10 -24.86 -45.18 29.01
N CYS A 11 -25.76 -45.54 28.09
CA CYS A 11 -26.16 -44.63 27.01
C CYS A 11 -27.01 -43.44 27.48
N LEU A 12 -27.74 -43.56 28.60
CA LEU A 12 -28.54 -42.46 29.17
C LEU A 12 -27.70 -41.47 30.00
N LEU A 13 -26.52 -41.88 30.48
CA LEU A 13 -25.60 -41.01 31.22
C LEU A 13 -24.71 -40.13 30.32
N LEU A 14 -24.68 -40.38 29.01
CA LEU A 14 -23.97 -39.54 28.04
C LEU A 14 -24.83 -38.43 27.42
N ALA A 15 -26.12 -38.36 27.74
CA ALA A 15 -27.05 -37.33 27.23
C ALA A 15 -27.24 -36.13 28.18
N ALA A 16 -26.61 -36.13 29.35
CA ALA A 16 -26.74 -35.06 30.35
C ALA A 16 -25.43 -34.31 30.60
N CYS A 17 -24.76 -33.89 29.53
CA CYS A 17 -23.84 -32.75 29.63
C CYS A 17 -24.69 -31.47 29.70
N ASN A 18 -25.09 -31.11 30.93
CA ASN A 18 -25.44 -29.73 31.27
C ASN A 18 -24.22 -28.85 30.98
N LEU A 19 -24.25 -28.12 29.86
CA LEU A 19 -23.40 -26.96 29.64
C LEU A 19 -23.95 -25.81 30.50
N PRO A 20 -23.19 -25.34 31.51
CA PRO A 20 -23.52 -24.09 32.18
C PRO A 20 -23.19 -22.94 31.23
N GLY A 21 -24.17 -22.06 31.04
CA GLY A 21 -24.00 -20.80 30.31
C GLY A 21 -24.76 -20.81 28.99
N GLY A 22 -26.04 -20.45 29.05
CA GLY A 22 -26.55 -19.56 28.02
C GLY A 22 -25.63 -18.34 28.03
N GLN A 23 -24.63 -18.32 27.16
CA GLN A 23 -24.03 -17.07 26.72
C GLN A 23 -25.20 -16.29 26.16
N GLN A 24 -25.69 -15.36 26.97
CA GLN A 24 -26.36 -14.16 26.53
C GLN A 24 -25.68 -13.79 25.21
N ILE A 25 -26.44 -13.83 24.11
CA ILE A 25 -25.95 -13.35 22.81
C ILE A 25 -25.60 -11.90 23.07
N THR A 26 -24.36 -11.64 23.47
CA THR A 26 -23.74 -10.34 23.39
C THR A 26 -23.75 -10.11 21.89
N THR A 27 -24.75 -9.36 21.43
CA THR A 27 -24.82 -8.85 20.07
C THR A 27 -23.42 -8.38 19.73
N SER A 28 -22.69 -9.16 18.93
CA SER A 28 -21.30 -8.85 18.66
C SER A 28 -21.34 -7.51 17.94
N ALA A 29 -20.77 -6.48 18.56
CA ALA A 29 -20.72 -5.17 17.97
C ALA A 29 -20.16 -5.29 16.54
N PRO A 30 -20.68 -4.51 15.57
CA PRO A 30 -20.15 -4.53 14.23
C PRO A 30 -18.63 -4.29 14.26
N GLN A 31 -17.93 -4.89 13.31
CA GLN A 31 -16.49 -4.73 13.14
C GLN A 31 -16.20 -4.10 11.80
N ALA A 32 -15.08 -3.39 11.70
CA ALA A 32 -14.58 -2.85 10.44
C ALA A 32 -13.05 -2.97 10.37
N TRP A 33 -12.52 -3.20 9.16
CA TRP A 33 -11.07 -3.22 8.91
C TRP A 33 -10.74 -2.72 7.51
N PHE A 34 -9.51 -2.26 7.31
CA PHE A 34 -8.98 -1.88 6.00
C PHE A 34 -8.35 -3.10 5.33
N ASP A 35 -8.65 -3.27 4.03
CA ASP A 35 -7.84 -4.10 3.13
C ASP A 35 -6.85 -3.23 2.34
N MET A 36 -7.25 -1.99 2.04
CA MET A 36 -6.41 -0.97 1.41
C MET A 36 -6.84 0.43 1.88
N PRO A 37 -5.91 1.35 2.12
CA PRO A 37 -4.45 1.17 2.10
C PRO A 37 -3.93 0.46 3.35
N LEU A 38 -2.84 -0.28 3.18
CA LEU A 38 -2.09 -0.83 4.32
C LEU A 38 -1.41 0.31 5.11
N PRO A 39 -1.11 0.09 6.41
CA PRO A 39 -0.37 1.07 7.20
C PRO A 39 0.91 1.51 6.50
N ASP A 40 1.14 2.82 6.51
CA ASP A 40 2.30 3.51 5.94
C ASP A 40 2.41 3.48 4.41
N THR A 41 1.30 3.21 3.72
CA THR A 41 1.23 3.35 2.26
C THR A 41 1.59 4.79 1.84
N VAL A 42 2.44 4.92 0.82
CA VAL A 42 2.81 6.19 0.21
C VAL A 42 2.06 6.37 -1.11
N PHE A 43 1.39 7.52 -1.26
CA PHE A 43 0.72 7.93 -2.48
C PHE A 43 1.51 9.04 -3.17
N TYR A 44 1.71 8.89 -4.47
CA TYR A 44 2.33 9.89 -5.34
C TYR A 44 1.31 10.36 -6.37
N PRO A 45 1.12 11.68 -6.57
CA PRO A 45 0.37 12.21 -7.70
C PRO A 45 0.92 11.64 -9.02
N PRO A 46 0.06 11.40 -10.02
CA PRO A 46 -1.38 11.65 -10.00
C PRO A 46 -2.21 10.48 -9.43
N ASN A 47 -1.60 9.47 -8.79
CA ASN A 47 -2.30 8.26 -8.36
C ASN A 47 -3.33 8.58 -7.26
N PRO A 48 -4.64 8.45 -7.52
CA PRO A 48 -5.62 8.71 -6.49
C PRO A 48 -5.59 7.57 -5.47
N CYS A 49 -5.52 7.97 -4.21
CA CYS A 49 -5.66 7.06 -3.09
C CYS A 49 -7.01 6.34 -3.18
N GLN A 50 -6.99 5.02 -3.08
CA GLN A 50 -8.18 4.16 -3.02
C GLN A 50 -8.29 3.58 -1.62
N VAL A 51 -9.52 3.47 -1.12
CA VAL A 51 -9.86 2.78 0.12
C VAL A 51 -10.72 1.57 -0.22
N ILE A 52 -10.30 0.42 0.28
CA ILE A 52 -11.12 -0.79 0.37
C ILE A 52 -11.16 -1.19 1.83
N ALA A 53 -12.36 -1.26 2.38
CA ALA A 53 -12.58 -1.68 3.75
C ALA A 53 -13.76 -2.66 3.81
N HIS A 54 -13.79 -3.48 4.84
CA HIS A 54 -14.91 -4.38 5.10
C HIS A 54 -15.54 -4.08 6.45
N GLY A 55 -16.83 -4.37 6.53
CA GLY A 55 -17.62 -4.32 7.75
C GLY A 55 -18.29 -5.67 7.95
N ALA A 56 -18.34 -6.17 9.18
CA ALA A 56 -19.01 -7.42 9.51
C ALA A 56 -19.92 -7.30 10.73
N SER A 57 -21.15 -7.80 10.63
CA SER A 57 -22.11 -7.90 11.73
C SER A 57 -23.11 -9.03 11.47
N PRO A 58 -23.48 -9.83 12.50
CA PRO A 58 -24.58 -10.80 12.37
C PRO A 58 -25.92 -10.15 12.01
N ASN A 59 -26.10 -8.86 12.32
CA ASN A 59 -27.32 -8.10 12.02
C ASN A 59 -27.36 -7.56 10.58
N GLY A 60 -26.31 -7.78 9.79
CA GLY A 60 -26.10 -7.11 8.51
C GLY A 60 -25.46 -5.73 8.67
N ILE A 61 -24.70 -5.29 7.68
CA ILE A 61 -24.13 -3.94 7.62
C ILE A 61 -25.07 -3.04 6.83
N ALA A 62 -25.38 -1.86 7.37
CA ALA A 62 -26.23 -0.86 6.73
C ALA A 62 -25.44 0.33 6.18
N ALA A 63 -24.30 0.68 6.79
CA ALA A 63 -23.53 1.86 6.39
C ALA A 63 -22.04 1.77 6.73
N PHE A 64 -21.25 2.63 6.07
CA PHE A 64 -19.87 2.95 6.40
C PHE A 64 -19.69 4.46 6.58
N GLU A 65 -18.82 4.84 7.51
CA GLU A 65 -18.30 6.20 7.64
C GLU A 65 -16.79 6.21 7.50
N MET A 66 -16.26 7.24 6.84
CA MET A 66 -14.83 7.48 6.71
C MET A 66 -14.44 8.88 7.14
N TYR A 67 -13.25 8.98 7.76
CA TYR A 67 -12.62 10.23 8.17
C TYR A 67 -11.19 10.32 7.60
N VAL A 68 -10.76 11.54 7.29
CA VAL A 68 -9.36 11.88 6.98
C VAL A 68 -8.91 12.97 7.95
N ASN A 69 -7.83 12.75 8.69
CA ASN A 69 -7.30 13.71 9.67
C ASN A 69 -8.39 14.24 10.64
N ASN A 70 -9.25 13.33 11.10
CA ASN A 70 -10.38 13.62 11.99
C ASN A 70 -11.51 14.46 11.36
N ALA A 71 -11.40 14.85 10.09
CA ALA A 71 -12.50 15.44 9.33
C ALA A 71 -13.36 14.33 8.72
N TYR A 72 -14.68 14.48 8.83
CA TYR A 72 -15.65 13.58 8.23
C TYR A 72 -15.68 13.79 6.71
N VAL A 73 -15.60 12.70 5.94
CA VAL A 73 -15.44 12.81 4.49
C VAL A 73 -16.41 11.97 3.66
N TYR A 74 -17.02 10.94 4.24
CA TYR A 74 -17.88 10.03 3.49
C TYR A 74 -18.92 9.33 4.38
N ASN A 75 -20.13 9.21 3.84
CA ASN A 75 -21.19 8.30 4.29
C ASN A 75 -21.62 7.43 3.12
N GLY A 76 -21.51 6.11 3.25
CA GLY A 76 -21.99 5.17 2.24
C GLY A 76 -23.03 4.27 2.85
N GLN A 77 -24.23 4.23 2.26
CA GLN A 77 -25.20 3.20 2.57
C GLN A 77 -24.86 1.95 1.75
N THR A 78 -24.95 0.78 2.35
CA THR A 78 -24.81 -0.48 1.61
C THR A 78 -26.10 -0.77 0.86
N GLY A 79 -26.01 -1.17 -0.41
CA GLY A 79 -27.20 -1.47 -1.23
C GLY A 79 -28.04 -2.66 -0.73
N ASP A 80 -27.49 -3.51 0.13
CA ASP A 80 -28.18 -4.64 0.75
C ASP A 80 -27.84 -4.74 2.24
N SER A 81 -28.72 -4.21 3.09
CA SER A 81 -28.54 -4.16 4.54
C SER A 81 -28.64 -5.53 5.23
N LYS A 82 -28.92 -6.60 4.49
CA LYS A 82 -28.96 -7.96 5.04
C LYS A 82 -27.62 -8.67 4.96
N GLN A 83 -26.64 -8.10 4.25
CA GLN A 83 -25.32 -8.72 4.12
C GLN A 83 -24.55 -8.60 5.43
N THR A 84 -24.22 -9.75 6.02
CA THR A 84 -23.44 -9.84 7.27
C THR A 84 -21.98 -9.46 7.10
N LEU A 85 -21.50 -9.38 5.85
CA LEU A 85 -20.21 -8.86 5.44
C LEU A 85 -20.44 -7.93 4.26
N ALA A 86 -20.00 -6.68 4.35
CA ALA A 86 -20.11 -5.70 3.29
C ALA A 86 -18.75 -5.05 3.00
N THR A 87 -18.58 -4.55 1.78
CA THR A 87 -17.35 -3.89 1.32
C THR A 87 -17.61 -2.42 1.02
N LEU A 88 -16.76 -1.54 1.55
CA LEU A 88 -16.61 -0.16 1.11
C LEU A 88 -15.49 -0.09 0.08
N THR A 89 -15.79 0.40 -1.12
CA THR A 89 -14.79 0.77 -2.14
C THR A 89 -14.99 2.23 -2.51
N THR A 90 -14.03 3.09 -2.16
CA THR A 90 -14.11 4.53 -2.45
C THR A 90 -12.74 5.11 -2.77
N THR A 91 -12.68 6.27 -3.41
CA THR A 91 -11.46 7.07 -3.50
C THR A 91 -11.29 7.92 -2.26
N CYS A 92 -10.05 8.10 -1.82
CA CYS A 92 -9.77 9.00 -0.72
C CYS A 92 -10.12 10.43 -1.14
N PRO A 93 -10.67 11.23 -0.23
CA PRO A 93 -10.72 12.68 -0.39
C PRO A 93 -9.31 13.25 -0.52
N ARG A 94 -9.22 14.55 -0.80
CA ARG A 94 -7.95 15.27 -0.87
C ARG A 94 -7.15 15.04 0.42
N LEU A 95 -5.98 14.40 0.28
CA LEU A 95 -5.01 14.24 1.35
C LEU A 95 -4.16 15.50 1.48
N ASN A 96 -3.69 15.79 2.70
CA ASN A 96 -2.69 16.82 2.94
C ASN A 96 -1.32 16.28 2.55
N ALA A 97 -0.41 17.14 2.07
CA ALA A 97 0.98 16.75 1.89
C ALA A 97 1.56 16.21 3.22
N GLY A 98 2.26 15.09 3.16
CA GLY A 98 2.80 14.40 4.31
C GLY A 98 1.86 13.34 4.91
N TRP A 99 1.95 13.14 6.23
CA TRP A 99 1.21 12.08 6.93
C TRP A 99 -0.27 12.42 7.12
N ASN A 100 -1.13 11.47 6.79
CA ASN A 100 -2.57 11.52 6.99
C ASN A 100 -3.04 10.29 7.77
N ILE A 101 -4.11 10.44 8.55
CA ILE A 101 -4.78 9.33 9.24
C ILE A 101 -6.13 9.10 8.57
N LEU A 102 -6.36 7.89 8.08
CA LEU A 102 -7.66 7.42 7.59
C LEU A 102 -8.34 6.62 8.69
N LYS A 103 -9.63 6.86 8.92
CA LYS A 103 -10.43 6.08 9.86
C LYS A 103 -11.71 5.61 9.19
N VAL A 104 -12.12 4.38 9.47
CA VAL A 104 -13.37 3.80 9.00
C VAL A 104 -14.10 3.14 10.16
N ARG A 105 -15.43 3.20 10.13
CA ARG A 105 -16.30 2.38 10.97
C ARG A 105 -17.54 1.94 10.19
N ALA A 106 -18.16 0.85 10.61
CA ALA A 106 -19.37 0.31 10.00
C ALA A 106 -20.56 0.41 10.96
N GLN A 107 -21.75 0.65 10.41
CA GLN A 107 -23.01 0.57 11.14
C GLN A 107 -23.73 -0.71 10.75
N ASP A 108 -24.28 -1.42 11.73
CA ASP A 108 -25.16 -2.55 11.47
C ASP A 108 -26.61 -2.11 11.22
N SER A 109 -27.46 -3.03 10.78
CA SER A 109 -28.87 -2.76 10.48
C SER A 109 -29.75 -2.52 11.71
N THR A 110 -29.22 -2.66 12.92
CA THR A 110 -29.88 -2.22 14.16
C THR A 110 -29.48 -0.80 14.56
N GLY A 111 -28.56 -0.18 13.81
CA GLY A 111 -28.05 1.16 14.05
C GLY A 111 -26.82 1.22 14.95
N ALA A 112 -26.30 0.09 15.41
CA ALA A 112 -25.09 0.03 16.23
C ALA A 112 -23.84 0.32 15.37
N TRP A 113 -22.90 1.09 15.91
CA TRP A 113 -21.64 1.41 15.23
C TRP A 113 -20.48 0.58 15.76
N SER A 114 -19.55 0.24 14.87
CA SER A 114 -18.27 -0.33 15.27
C SER A 114 -17.39 0.75 15.92
N GLU A 115 -16.38 0.31 16.66
CA GLU A 115 -15.22 1.16 16.93
C GLU A 115 -14.54 1.58 15.61
N PHE A 116 -13.80 2.67 15.66
CA PHE A 116 -12.98 3.09 14.52
C PHE A 116 -11.80 2.14 14.34
N THR A 117 -11.65 1.66 13.11
CA THR A 117 -10.35 1.17 12.62
C THR A 117 -9.60 2.31 11.97
N GLN A 118 -8.26 2.29 12.01
CA GLN A 118 -7.44 3.36 11.44
C GLN A 118 -6.21 2.84 10.72
N THR A 119 -5.79 3.56 9.68
CA THR A 119 -4.53 3.35 8.96
C THR A 119 -3.87 4.70 8.70
N ARG A 120 -2.54 4.72 8.63
CA ARG A 120 -1.74 5.93 8.37
C ARG A 120 -1.20 5.87 6.95
N VAL A 121 -1.22 6.98 6.22
CA VAL A 121 -0.73 7.05 4.83
C VAL A 121 0.08 8.32 4.63
N PHE A 122 1.05 8.29 3.71
CA PHE A 122 1.83 9.47 3.35
C PHE A 122 1.45 9.93 1.94
N PHE A 123 1.13 11.20 1.77
CA PHE A 123 0.89 11.80 0.46
C PHE A 123 2.11 12.63 0.07
N ALA A 124 2.89 12.13 -0.89
CA ALA A 124 4.07 12.80 -1.41
C ALA A 124 3.61 13.86 -2.41
N GLU A 125 3.71 15.14 -2.07
CA GLU A 125 3.41 16.21 -3.02
C GLU A 125 4.43 16.20 -4.16
N GLU A 126 3.98 16.41 -5.41
CA GLU A 126 4.90 16.64 -6.53
C GLU A 126 5.74 17.87 -6.18
N ARG A 127 7.04 17.67 -5.96
CA ARG A 127 7.97 18.80 -6.00
C ARG A 127 7.94 19.33 -7.42
N SER A 128 7.19 20.40 -7.63
CA SER A 128 7.47 21.29 -8.75
C SER A 128 8.94 21.68 -8.62
N LEU A 129 9.77 21.24 -9.56
CA LEU A 129 11.18 21.59 -9.64
C LEU A 129 11.26 23.08 -10.02
N THR A 130 10.95 23.97 -9.08
CA THR A 130 11.26 25.38 -9.21
C THR A 130 12.70 25.60 -8.75
N ASP A 131 13.49 26.17 -9.68
CA ASP A 131 14.91 26.47 -9.62
C ASP A 131 15.50 26.55 -8.21
N ALA A 132 16.42 25.63 -7.90
CA ALA A 132 17.31 25.79 -6.78
C ALA A 132 18.14 27.08 -7.01
N PRO A 133 18.09 28.07 -6.11
CA PRO A 133 18.93 29.25 -6.25
C PRO A 133 20.41 28.85 -6.25
N PRO A 134 21.25 29.53 -7.05
CA PRO A 134 22.66 29.19 -7.19
C PRO A 134 23.35 29.18 -5.81
N PRO A 135 24.31 28.26 -5.58
CA PRO A 135 24.96 28.11 -4.29
C PRO A 135 25.63 29.43 -3.87
N ARG A 136 25.21 29.96 -2.72
CA ARG A 136 25.83 31.14 -2.12
C ARG A 136 27.24 30.78 -1.65
N ALA A 137 28.23 31.57 -2.05
CA ALA A 137 29.61 31.43 -1.60
C ALA A 137 29.66 31.38 -0.06
N THR A 138 30.32 30.36 0.48
CA THR A 138 30.48 30.16 1.92
C THR A 138 31.64 31.02 2.40
N ASP A 139 31.37 32.01 3.24
CA ASP A 139 32.41 32.82 3.88
C ASP A 139 33.28 31.92 4.79
N THR A 140 34.59 32.05 4.63
CA THR A 140 35.59 31.34 5.40
C THR A 140 35.57 31.84 6.85
N PRO A 141 35.41 30.97 7.87
CA PRO A 141 35.39 31.41 9.26
C PRO A 141 36.75 31.98 9.68
N VAL A 142 36.74 33.21 10.20
CA VAL A 142 37.88 33.86 10.84
C VAL A 142 38.11 33.23 12.22
N PRO A 143 39.34 32.81 12.57
CA PRO A 143 39.62 32.25 13.89
C PRO A 143 39.45 33.31 14.97
N VAL A 144 38.53 33.05 15.91
CA VAL A 144 38.31 33.89 17.10
C VAL A 144 39.26 33.46 18.22
N PHE A 145 40.04 34.41 18.73
CA PHE A 145 40.93 34.19 19.88
C PHE A 145 40.13 33.82 21.13
N THR A 146 40.54 32.72 21.74
CA THR A 146 39.94 32.13 22.94
C THR A 146 40.34 32.96 24.17
N ALA A 147 39.37 33.53 24.87
CA ALA A 147 39.61 34.22 26.14
C ALA A 147 40.00 33.23 27.24
N ILE A 148 40.89 33.66 28.13
CA ILE A 148 41.42 32.92 29.28
C ILE A 148 40.28 32.68 30.28
N PRO A 149 40.06 31.42 30.74
CA PRO A 149 38.98 31.12 31.67
C PRO A 149 39.27 31.66 33.07
N THR A 150 38.33 32.45 33.59
CA THR A 150 38.31 32.91 34.99
C THR A 150 37.81 31.76 35.88
N LEU A 151 38.59 31.39 36.90
CA LEU A 151 38.21 30.35 37.87
C LEU A 151 36.98 30.80 38.66
N THR A 152 35.86 30.15 38.39
CA THR A 152 34.58 30.36 39.08
C THR A 152 34.47 29.32 40.21
N PRO A 153 34.06 29.69 41.44
CA PRO A 153 33.99 28.76 42.57
C PRO A 153 33.05 27.59 42.28
N THR A 154 33.53 26.38 42.57
CA THR A 154 32.86 25.10 42.34
C THR A 154 31.61 24.99 43.22
N PRO A 155 30.39 24.89 42.65
CA PRO A 155 29.19 24.63 43.43
C PRO A 155 29.21 23.20 43.99
N ILE A 156 28.67 23.06 45.20
CA ILE A 156 28.53 21.81 45.94
C ILE A 156 27.66 20.83 45.12
N PRO A 157 28.05 19.55 44.98
CA PRO A 157 27.32 18.58 44.17
C PRO A 157 25.94 18.30 44.76
N THR A 158 24.90 18.80 44.09
CA THR A 158 23.52 18.38 44.31
C THR A 158 23.36 16.98 43.72
N LEU A 159 22.93 16.01 44.53
CA LEU A 159 22.62 14.65 44.07
C LEU A 159 21.58 14.72 42.96
N THR A 160 22.04 14.56 41.72
CA THR A 160 21.18 14.60 40.54
C THR A 160 20.49 13.24 40.44
N PRO A 161 19.15 13.17 40.36
CA PRO A 161 18.45 11.91 40.22
C PRO A 161 18.98 11.18 38.98
N THR A 162 19.37 9.92 39.15
CA THR A 162 19.81 9.05 38.05
C THR A 162 18.64 8.91 37.07
N GLU A 163 18.76 9.53 35.90
CA GLU A 163 17.76 9.37 34.86
C GLU A 163 17.70 7.90 34.48
N THR A 164 16.49 7.34 34.61
CA THR A 164 16.21 5.99 34.14
C THR A 164 16.40 6.03 32.63
N PRO A 165 17.19 5.13 32.01
CA PRO A 165 17.42 5.17 30.58
C PRO A 165 16.07 5.09 29.87
N THR A 166 15.69 6.18 29.23
CA THR A 166 14.46 6.24 28.44
C THR A 166 14.71 5.38 27.22
N SER A 167 13.96 4.28 27.08
CA SER A 167 14.08 3.38 25.94
C SER A 167 13.86 4.18 24.65
N THR A 168 14.93 4.41 23.89
CA THR A 168 14.82 5.07 22.60
C THR A 168 13.95 4.17 21.71
N PRO A 169 12.86 4.69 21.10
CA PRO A 169 11.98 3.88 20.28
C PRO A 169 12.79 3.24 19.14
N ARG A 170 12.68 1.92 19.02
CA ARG A 170 13.34 1.15 17.96
C ARG A 170 12.84 1.67 16.60
N PRO A 171 13.73 1.95 15.64
CA PRO A 171 13.30 2.45 14.32
C PRO A 171 12.33 1.46 13.67
N THR A 172 11.17 1.95 13.24
CA THR A 172 10.20 1.13 12.51
C THR A 172 10.74 0.83 11.11
N GLY A 173 10.82 -0.44 10.74
CA GLY A 173 11.19 -0.85 9.38
C GLY A 173 10.07 -0.55 8.38
N GLY A 174 10.43 -0.35 7.11
CA GLY A 174 9.49 -0.06 6.04
C GLY A 174 10.11 -0.27 4.66
N VAL A 175 9.25 -0.47 3.65
CA VAL A 175 9.65 -0.48 2.24
C VAL A 175 8.62 0.25 1.41
N THR A 176 9.09 1.13 0.51
CA THR A 176 8.24 1.94 -0.37
C THR A 176 8.82 1.96 -1.78
N ILE A 177 7.95 2.05 -2.79
CA ILE A 177 8.38 2.31 -4.16
C ILE A 177 8.67 3.80 -4.30
N GLU A 178 9.92 4.15 -4.61
CA GLU A 178 10.35 5.54 -4.77
C GLU A 178 10.12 6.02 -6.20
N ARG A 179 10.40 5.16 -7.19
CA ARG A 179 10.31 5.52 -8.62
C ARG A 179 10.17 4.29 -9.50
N VAL A 180 9.35 4.43 -10.55
CA VAL A 180 9.30 3.53 -11.71
C VAL A 180 9.70 4.34 -12.93
N SER A 181 10.69 3.87 -13.72
CA SER A 181 11.24 4.69 -14.82
C SER A 181 10.29 4.88 -16.00
N THR A 182 9.32 3.98 -16.20
CA THR A 182 8.30 4.03 -17.25
C THR A 182 7.11 3.14 -16.86
N ASN A 183 5.90 3.54 -17.26
CA ASN A 183 4.69 2.73 -17.13
C ASN A 183 4.36 1.90 -18.39
N LEU A 184 5.20 1.98 -19.42
CA LEU A 184 5.08 1.21 -20.66
C LEU A 184 6.43 0.67 -21.10
N VAL A 185 6.49 -0.63 -21.40
CA VAL A 185 7.65 -1.30 -21.96
C VAL A 185 7.25 -2.21 -23.12
N TYR A 186 8.14 -2.33 -24.09
CA TYR A 186 7.91 -3.15 -25.29
C TYR A 186 8.69 -4.47 -25.26
N LEU A 187 8.08 -5.49 -25.85
CA LEU A 187 8.66 -6.81 -26.08
C LEU A 187 9.19 -6.92 -27.51
N GLY A 188 10.35 -7.55 -27.69
CA GLY A 188 10.93 -7.83 -28.99
C GLY A 188 11.87 -6.73 -29.48
N ARG A 189 11.47 -5.96 -30.50
CA ARG A 189 12.37 -5.01 -31.18
C ARG A 189 12.46 -3.66 -30.45
N SER A 190 13.63 -3.03 -30.52
CA SER A 190 13.95 -1.77 -29.84
C SER A 190 13.36 -0.50 -30.46
N ASN A 191 12.74 -0.59 -31.64
CA ASN A 191 12.22 0.58 -32.36
C ASN A 191 10.82 1.02 -31.91
N CYS A 192 10.17 0.27 -31.00
CA CYS A 192 8.84 0.63 -30.49
C CYS A 192 8.86 1.52 -29.25
N GLY A 193 9.97 1.55 -28.49
CA GLY A 193 10.08 2.33 -27.27
C GLY A 193 10.96 1.66 -26.22
N PRO A 194 10.80 2.03 -24.93
CA PRO A 194 11.58 1.46 -23.84
C PRO A 194 11.41 -0.07 -23.78
N LEU A 195 12.52 -0.80 -23.73
CA LEU A 195 12.52 -2.27 -23.59
C LEU A 195 12.66 -2.73 -22.14
N GLU A 196 12.87 -1.79 -21.24
CA GLU A 196 13.18 -2.05 -19.84
C GLU A 196 12.55 -1.01 -18.93
N VAL A 197 12.28 -1.45 -17.70
CA VAL A 197 11.77 -0.63 -16.62
C VAL A 197 12.68 -0.78 -15.41
N THR A 198 13.05 0.35 -14.81
CA THR A 198 13.83 0.39 -13.58
C THR A 198 12.91 0.75 -12.42
N ILE A 199 12.82 -0.16 -11.45
CA ILE A 199 12.07 0.03 -10.20
C ILE A 199 13.07 0.38 -9.11
N THR A 200 12.84 1.52 -8.47
CA THR A 200 13.62 2.02 -7.33
C THR A 200 12.75 1.97 -6.09
N ALA A 201 13.27 1.37 -5.02
CA ALA A 201 12.60 1.25 -3.75
C ALA A 201 13.48 1.80 -2.63
N ARG A 202 12.83 2.39 -1.63
CA ARG A 202 13.44 2.77 -0.36
C ARG A 202 13.13 1.70 0.66
N ALA A 203 14.14 1.21 1.37
CA ALA A 203 14.00 0.14 2.34
C ALA A 203 14.80 0.42 3.61
N ALA A 204 14.14 0.29 4.76
CA ALA A 204 14.74 0.36 6.08
C ALA A 204 14.28 -0.83 6.92
N ALA A 205 15.18 -1.42 7.70
CA ALA A 205 14.86 -2.52 8.60
C ALA A 205 15.62 -2.36 9.93
N PRO A 206 14.95 -2.51 11.09
CA PRO A 206 15.58 -2.36 12.40
C PRO A 206 16.69 -3.39 12.65
N ASP A 207 16.57 -4.57 12.07
CA ASP A 207 17.55 -5.67 12.20
C ASP A 207 18.60 -5.69 11.07
N GLY A 208 18.65 -4.61 10.29
CA GLY A 208 19.44 -4.57 9.07
C GLY A 208 18.80 -5.35 7.92
N ILE A 209 19.22 -5.02 6.71
CA ILE A 209 18.71 -5.61 5.48
C ILE A 209 19.70 -6.67 5.01
N LYS A 210 19.23 -7.92 4.91
CA LYS A 210 20.00 -9.02 4.30
C LYS A 210 19.95 -8.95 2.77
N VAL A 211 18.75 -8.78 2.23
CA VAL A 211 18.53 -8.63 0.79
C VAL A 211 17.21 -7.91 0.52
N VAL A 212 17.16 -7.11 -0.54
CA VAL A 212 15.93 -6.57 -1.11
C VAL A 212 15.64 -7.31 -2.42
N VAL A 213 14.44 -7.84 -2.55
CA VAL A 213 14.03 -8.70 -3.67
C VAL A 213 12.83 -8.07 -4.36
N LEU A 214 12.95 -7.88 -5.67
CA LEU A 214 11.81 -7.56 -6.53
C LEU A 214 11.16 -8.87 -6.97
N PHE A 215 9.91 -9.07 -6.58
CA PHE A 215 9.07 -10.11 -7.14
C PHE A 215 8.22 -9.53 -8.26
N TYR A 216 8.06 -10.27 -9.36
CA TYR A 216 7.27 -9.81 -10.49
C TYR A 216 6.56 -10.97 -11.19
N ARG A 217 5.46 -10.66 -11.88
CA ARG A 217 4.73 -11.59 -12.75
C ARG A 217 4.04 -10.83 -13.87
N PHE A 218 3.61 -11.56 -14.89
CA PHE A 218 2.87 -11.00 -16.02
C PHE A 218 1.42 -11.48 -15.97
N GLU A 219 0.48 -10.55 -16.13
CA GLU A 219 -0.94 -10.83 -16.21
C GLU A 219 -1.46 -10.45 -17.60
N THR A 220 -2.06 -11.42 -18.28
CA THR A 220 -2.86 -11.20 -19.49
C THR A 220 -4.33 -11.36 -19.10
N GLY A 221 -5.27 -10.76 -19.84
CA GLY A 221 -6.67 -10.59 -19.39
C GLY A 221 -7.37 -11.81 -18.74
N ASN A 222 -6.97 -13.04 -19.05
CA ASN A 222 -7.53 -14.26 -18.46
C ASN A 222 -6.51 -15.15 -17.72
N SER A 223 -5.23 -14.76 -17.62
CA SER A 223 -4.20 -15.60 -17.02
C SER A 223 -3.08 -14.80 -16.36
N SER A 224 -2.49 -15.34 -15.31
CA SER A 224 -1.34 -14.74 -14.64
C SER A 224 -0.22 -15.77 -14.50
N SER A 225 1.02 -15.35 -14.77
CA SER A 225 2.18 -16.18 -14.51
C SER A 225 2.43 -16.35 -13.00
N GLY A 226 3.25 -17.33 -12.63
CA GLY A 226 3.82 -17.37 -11.28
C GLY A 226 4.67 -16.11 -11.00
N PHE A 227 4.83 -15.79 -9.72
CA PHE A 227 5.79 -14.78 -9.30
C PHE A 227 7.22 -15.32 -9.46
N GLU A 228 8.00 -14.60 -10.24
CA GLU A 228 9.45 -14.72 -10.30
C GLU A 228 10.09 -13.71 -9.35
N SER A 229 11.38 -13.87 -9.05
CA SER A 229 12.07 -13.00 -8.11
C SER A 229 13.50 -12.67 -8.52
N VAL A 230 13.94 -11.47 -8.18
CA VAL A 230 15.30 -11.01 -8.49
C VAL A 230 15.80 -10.03 -7.44
N GLY A 231 17.06 -10.18 -7.01
CA GLY A 231 17.69 -9.28 -6.05
C GLY A 231 17.87 -7.85 -6.62
N MET A 232 17.51 -6.85 -5.82
CA MET A 232 17.76 -5.44 -6.12
C MET A 232 19.15 -5.02 -5.66
N ASN A 233 19.78 -4.09 -6.38
CA ASN A 233 21.11 -3.58 -6.08
C ASN A 233 21.00 -2.32 -5.21
N PRO A 234 21.78 -2.18 -4.12
CA PRO A 234 21.84 -0.93 -3.38
C PRO A 234 22.48 0.17 -4.23
N ILE A 235 21.94 1.38 -4.18
CA ILE A 235 22.46 2.55 -4.92
C ILE A 235 22.89 3.70 -4.00
N GLY A 236 22.89 3.48 -2.69
CA GLY A 236 23.31 4.43 -1.67
C GLY A 236 22.22 4.73 -0.66
N GLY A 237 22.61 4.94 0.60
CA GLY A 237 21.67 5.14 1.71
C GLY A 237 20.74 3.94 1.89
N ASP A 238 19.45 4.22 1.88
CA ASP A 238 18.33 3.27 1.99
C ASP A 238 17.68 2.94 0.64
N LEU A 239 18.32 3.31 -0.48
CA LEU A 239 17.79 3.10 -1.83
C LEU A 239 18.35 1.85 -2.50
N TYR A 240 17.44 1.13 -3.16
CA TYR A 240 17.70 -0.08 -3.92
C TYR A 240 17.04 0.04 -5.29
N GLN A 241 17.65 -0.51 -6.34
CA GLN A 241 17.06 -0.52 -7.67
C GLN A 241 17.22 -1.85 -8.39
N ARG A 242 16.30 -2.11 -9.32
CA ARG A 242 16.44 -3.19 -10.29
C ARG A 242 15.85 -2.78 -11.63
N THR A 243 16.60 -3.06 -12.69
CA THR A 243 16.13 -2.96 -14.07
C THR A 243 15.63 -4.31 -14.54
N VAL A 244 14.44 -4.33 -15.11
CA VAL A 244 13.78 -5.50 -15.67
C VAL A 244 13.61 -5.28 -17.16
N ASN A 245 14.09 -6.20 -17.97
CA ASN A 245 13.89 -6.23 -19.41
C ASN A 245 12.98 -7.44 -19.75
N PRO A 246 11.67 -7.23 -19.96
CA PRO A 246 10.74 -8.33 -20.21
C PRO A 246 11.12 -9.23 -21.39
N THR A 247 11.68 -8.66 -22.47
CA THR A 247 12.13 -9.44 -23.63
C THR A 247 13.19 -10.47 -23.23
N SER A 248 14.14 -10.06 -22.39
CA SER A 248 15.21 -10.94 -21.91
C SER A 248 14.68 -12.01 -20.97
N LEU A 249 13.68 -11.70 -20.14
CA LEU A 249 13.03 -12.66 -19.24
C LEU A 249 12.33 -13.80 -19.99
N PHE A 250 11.83 -13.53 -21.21
CA PHE A 250 11.22 -14.53 -22.07
C PHE A 250 12.19 -15.15 -23.08
N GLY A 251 13.51 -15.02 -22.87
CA GLY A 251 14.52 -15.57 -23.78
C GLY A 251 14.44 -15.03 -25.21
N GLY A 252 13.95 -13.79 -25.37
CA GLY A 252 13.72 -13.15 -26.67
C GLY A 252 12.38 -13.49 -27.33
N SER A 253 11.55 -14.34 -26.72
CA SER A 253 10.20 -14.63 -27.22
C SER A 253 9.19 -13.54 -26.86
N VAL A 254 8.11 -13.44 -27.64
CA VAL A 254 6.97 -12.53 -27.42
C VAL A 254 5.73 -13.39 -27.16
N PRO A 255 5.48 -13.79 -25.90
CA PRO A 255 4.43 -14.77 -25.59
C PRO A 255 3.01 -14.18 -25.59
N PHE A 256 2.86 -12.86 -25.66
CA PHE A 256 1.58 -12.16 -25.66
C PHE A 256 1.68 -10.81 -26.39
N ASP A 257 0.55 -10.32 -26.91
CA ASP A 257 0.46 -9.00 -27.54
C ASP A 257 0.46 -7.87 -26.50
N ALA A 258 -0.18 -8.11 -25.35
CA ALA A 258 -0.22 -7.18 -24.23
C ALA A 258 -0.31 -7.94 -22.89
N ALA A 259 0.32 -7.39 -21.86
CA ALA A 259 0.20 -7.84 -20.47
C ALA A 259 0.40 -6.66 -19.51
N THR A 260 0.03 -6.87 -18.25
CA THR A 260 0.39 -6.01 -17.12
C THR A 260 1.54 -6.67 -16.36
N LEU A 261 2.64 -5.95 -16.17
CA LEU A 261 3.71 -6.35 -15.26
C LEU A 261 3.28 -6.00 -13.83
N GLN A 262 2.93 -7.02 -13.06
CA GLN A 262 2.68 -6.87 -11.63
C GLN A 262 3.97 -7.07 -10.84
N TYR A 263 4.21 -6.27 -9.81
CA TYR A 263 5.42 -6.38 -8.99
C TYR A 263 5.20 -6.02 -7.52
N GLN A 264 6.07 -6.55 -6.66
CA GLN A 264 6.16 -6.18 -5.24
C GLN A 264 7.62 -6.22 -4.81
N VAL A 265 7.99 -5.37 -3.85
CA VAL A 265 9.34 -5.38 -3.26
C VAL A 265 9.28 -5.97 -1.86
N VAL A 266 10.19 -6.89 -1.57
CA VAL A 266 10.28 -7.60 -0.30
C VAL A 266 11.68 -7.42 0.28
N VAL A 267 11.74 -6.99 1.54
CA VAL A 267 12.97 -6.83 2.33
C VAL A 267 13.10 -8.00 3.27
N GLN A 268 14.16 -8.79 3.12
CA GLN A 268 14.53 -9.82 4.08
C GLN A 268 15.50 -9.24 5.10
N GLN A 269 15.19 -9.40 6.38
CA GLN A 269 16.01 -8.91 7.48
C GLN A 269 17.11 -9.91 7.86
N THR A 270 18.17 -9.42 8.51
CA THR A 270 19.34 -10.23 8.91
C THR A 270 18.98 -11.35 9.88
N ASN A 271 17.96 -11.15 10.72
CA ASN A 271 17.47 -12.15 11.67
C ASN A 271 16.62 -13.27 11.05
N GLY A 272 16.23 -13.16 9.78
CA GLY A 272 15.48 -14.20 9.06
C GLY A 272 13.98 -14.31 9.40
N ASP A 273 13.50 -13.63 10.44
CA ASP A 273 12.17 -13.88 11.01
C ASP A 273 11.02 -13.09 10.35
N VAL A 274 11.30 -11.96 9.67
CA VAL A 274 10.24 -11.11 9.11
C VAL A 274 10.65 -10.47 7.79
N SER A 275 9.80 -10.65 6.78
CA SER A 275 9.88 -9.94 5.50
C SER A 275 8.93 -8.75 5.46
N ILE A 276 9.48 -7.54 5.29
CA ILE A 276 8.70 -6.32 5.06
C ILE A 276 8.38 -6.27 3.56
N ARG A 277 7.14 -5.99 3.15
CA ARG A 277 6.74 -6.04 1.74
C ARG A 277 5.86 -4.86 1.34
N THR A 278 5.95 -4.44 0.09
CA THR A 278 4.97 -3.54 -0.53
C THR A 278 3.69 -4.31 -0.89
N PRO A 279 2.57 -3.61 -1.17
CA PRO A 279 1.49 -4.17 -1.97
C PRO A 279 1.97 -4.65 -3.35
N VAL A 280 1.15 -5.44 -4.03
CA VAL A 280 1.34 -5.77 -5.44
C VAL A 280 0.88 -4.59 -6.28
N MET A 281 1.81 -4.00 -7.02
CA MET A 281 1.57 -2.92 -7.97
C MET A 281 1.29 -3.50 -9.36
N ALA A 282 0.48 -2.81 -10.16
CA ALA A 282 0.03 -3.26 -11.48
C ALA A 282 -0.06 -2.08 -12.48
N ASP A 283 0.91 -1.17 -12.41
CA ASP A 283 0.93 0.11 -13.11
C ASP A 283 1.87 0.14 -14.34
N ILE A 284 2.43 -1.00 -14.74
CA ILE A 284 3.32 -1.12 -15.90
C ILE A 284 2.67 -1.98 -16.98
N SER A 285 2.40 -1.39 -18.14
CA SER A 285 1.93 -2.06 -19.35
C SER A 285 3.10 -2.63 -20.14
N VAL A 286 2.92 -3.83 -20.68
CA VAL A 286 3.91 -4.56 -21.48
C VAL A 286 3.26 -4.89 -22.83
N GLN A 287 3.85 -4.43 -23.94
CA GLN A 287 3.26 -4.59 -25.28
C GLN A 287 4.23 -5.23 -26.27
N ALA A 288 3.75 -6.10 -27.14
CA ALA A 288 4.52 -6.63 -28.26
C ALA A 288 4.91 -5.51 -29.24
N CYS A 289 6.19 -5.40 -29.57
CA CYS A 289 6.63 -4.50 -30.63
C CYS A 289 6.18 -5.03 -31.99
N GLY A 290 5.21 -4.33 -32.59
CA GLY A 290 4.55 -4.75 -33.84
C GLY A 290 3.30 -5.62 -33.64
N GLY A 291 2.89 -5.87 -32.39
CA GLY A 291 1.53 -6.33 -32.10
C GLY A 291 0.53 -5.28 -32.56
N VAL A 292 -0.66 -5.70 -33.00
CA VAL A 292 -1.71 -4.81 -33.48
C VAL A 292 -1.88 -3.70 -32.46
N THR A 293 -1.55 -2.45 -32.82
CA THR A 293 -1.77 -1.29 -31.97
C THR A 293 -3.24 -1.33 -31.59
N VAL A 294 -3.53 -1.60 -30.31
CA VAL A 294 -4.89 -1.54 -29.83
C VAL A 294 -5.31 -0.09 -30.06
N SER A 295 -6.22 0.11 -31.02
CA SER A 295 -6.62 1.44 -31.47
C SER A 295 -6.99 2.27 -30.24
N CYS A 296 -6.49 3.49 -30.11
CA CYS A 296 -6.82 4.32 -28.94
C CYS A 296 -8.33 4.42 -28.71
N SER A 297 -9.14 4.29 -29.76
CA SER A 297 -10.60 4.23 -29.71
C SER A 297 -11.18 3.08 -28.89
N SER A 298 -10.40 2.07 -28.50
CA SER A 298 -10.86 0.99 -27.60
C SER A 298 -10.85 1.38 -26.13
N TYR A 299 -10.18 2.48 -25.75
CA TYR A 299 -10.12 2.96 -24.37
C TYR A 299 -11.30 3.89 -24.09
N THR A 300 -12.14 3.50 -23.13
CA THR A 300 -13.34 4.25 -22.73
C THR A 300 -13.12 5.10 -21.48
N ASP A 301 -11.93 5.09 -20.89
CA ASP A 301 -11.57 5.93 -19.75
C ASP A 301 -10.29 6.75 -19.99
N GLU A 302 -10.26 7.94 -19.39
CA GLU A 302 -9.20 8.92 -19.56
C GLU A 302 -7.83 8.41 -19.09
N ARG A 303 -7.81 7.66 -17.98
CA ARG A 303 -6.55 7.21 -17.39
C ARG A 303 -5.88 6.18 -18.30
N THR A 304 -6.61 5.15 -18.70
CA THR A 304 -6.08 4.10 -19.59
C THR A 304 -5.73 4.68 -20.95
N CYS A 305 -6.51 5.65 -21.45
CA CYS A 305 -6.19 6.37 -22.66
C CYS A 305 -4.81 7.04 -22.59
N ARG A 306 -4.60 7.91 -21.58
CA ARG A 306 -3.35 8.64 -21.41
C ARG A 306 -2.18 7.72 -21.08
N ALA A 307 -2.41 6.67 -20.30
CA ALA A 307 -1.39 5.68 -19.95
C ALA A 307 -0.84 4.91 -21.16
N ASN A 308 -1.63 4.79 -22.23
CA ASN A 308 -1.22 4.16 -23.48
C ASN A 308 -0.75 5.17 -24.55
N GLY A 309 -0.41 6.41 -24.16
CA GLY A 309 0.15 7.41 -25.06
C GLY A 309 -0.85 8.02 -26.05
N CYS A 310 -2.14 7.91 -25.76
CA CYS A 310 -3.22 8.44 -26.58
C CYS A 310 -3.72 9.81 -26.09
N ASN A 311 -4.43 10.53 -26.94
CA ASN A 311 -5.08 11.80 -26.61
C ASN A 311 -6.52 11.57 -26.12
N TRP A 312 -6.83 12.03 -24.91
CA TRP A 312 -8.21 12.09 -24.43
C TRP A 312 -8.85 13.38 -24.92
N VAL A 313 -9.78 13.28 -25.87
CA VAL A 313 -10.34 14.43 -26.59
C VAL A 313 -11.81 14.61 -26.24
N ASN A 314 -12.19 15.86 -25.93
CA ASN A 314 -13.59 16.25 -25.81
C ASN A 314 -14.19 16.47 -27.21
N ILE A 315 -15.22 15.72 -27.56
CA ILE A 315 -16.00 15.91 -28.78
C ILE A 315 -17.07 16.98 -28.49
N PRO A 316 -17.05 18.12 -29.20
CA PRO A 316 -18.05 19.17 -29.02
C PRO A 316 -19.47 18.63 -29.26
N GLY A 317 -20.36 18.79 -28.29
CA GLY A 317 -21.76 18.37 -28.34
C GLY A 317 -22.58 19.01 -27.21
N THR A 318 -23.90 18.81 -27.20
CA THR A 318 -24.79 19.28 -26.13
C THR A 318 -24.50 18.62 -24.78
N VAL A 319 -23.80 17.48 -24.80
CA VAL A 319 -23.21 16.82 -23.64
C VAL A 319 -21.75 16.53 -24.01
N PRO A 320 -20.76 16.82 -23.14
CA PRO A 320 -19.38 16.48 -23.43
C PRO A 320 -19.23 14.97 -23.55
N ILE A 321 -18.92 14.52 -24.76
CA ILE A 321 -18.56 13.12 -25.05
C ILE A 321 -17.05 13.10 -25.14
N TYR A 322 -16.41 12.25 -24.37
CA TYR A 322 -14.97 12.08 -24.44
C TYR A 322 -14.66 10.79 -25.18
N GLU A 323 -13.64 10.83 -26.02
CA GLU A 323 -13.10 9.63 -26.64
C GLU A 323 -11.58 9.67 -26.63
N CYS A 324 -10.99 8.48 -26.62
CA CYS A 324 -9.57 8.31 -26.73
C CYS A 324 -9.17 8.21 -28.21
N ARG A 325 -8.30 9.10 -28.66
CA ARG A 325 -7.80 9.15 -30.03
C ARG A 325 -6.31 8.88 -30.08
N ASN A 326 -5.83 8.40 -31.22
CA ASN A 326 -4.40 8.34 -31.49
C ASN A 326 -3.79 9.75 -31.35
N PRO A 327 -2.53 9.85 -30.92
CA PRO A 327 -1.83 11.13 -30.75
C PRO A 327 -1.84 11.98 -32.03
#